data_AF-A0A2T4DAM2-F1
#
_entry.id   AF-A0A2T4DAM2-F1
#
_cell.length_a   1.000
_cell.length_b   1.000
_cell.length_c   1.000
_cell.angle_alpha   90.00
_cell.angle_beta   90.00
_cell.angle_gamma   90.00
#
_symmetry.space_group_name_H-M   'P 1'
#
loop_
_entity.id
_entity.type
_entity.pdbx_description
1 polymer ?
#
loop_
_entity_poly.entity_id
_entity_poly.type
_entity_poly.pdbx_seq_one_letter_code
_entity_poly.pdbx_strand_id
1 'polypeptide(L)'
;GSLQPSEFLKFAFLIVVSKVIIAHQEKNARPSYLADFWLLIKIGLIVIPPTLLVYRQPDTGMVMLYMAMILPMIFFSGIHRKLLVVFTAVPLVIVSTMVVLYVRFNEFFTEKVLGALSGHQISRIYGWLQPYEYTDSSFQVRQGFMAIGSGEFVGKGYLHNNVYVPEKHTDFIFSAIAEELGFIGGA
;
A
#
# COMPACT_ATOMS: atom_id res chain seq x y z
N GLY A 1 7.89 -20.24 13.21
CA GLY A 1 7.82 -18.77 13.22
C GLY A 1 9.09 -18.25 12.60
N SER A 2 9.01 -17.69 11.39
CA SER A 2 10.11 -16.96 10.77
C SER A 2 10.06 -15.52 11.28
N LEU A 3 11.02 -15.12 12.11
CA LEU A 3 11.17 -13.72 12.47
C LEU A 3 11.59 -12.95 11.22
N GLN A 4 10.71 -12.10 10.71
CA GLN A 4 11.01 -11.29 9.54
C GLN A 4 11.65 -9.97 9.98
N PRO A 5 12.92 -9.69 9.61
CA PRO A 5 13.61 -8.48 10.08
C PRO A 5 12.93 -7.16 9.66
N SER A 6 12.19 -7.18 8.54
CA SER A 6 11.40 -6.04 8.07
C SER A 6 10.30 -5.64 9.08
N GLU A 7 9.76 -6.58 9.87
CA GLU A 7 8.74 -6.21 10.84
C GLU A 7 9.28 -5.36 11.98
N PHE A 8 10.49 -5.68 12.47
CA PHE A 8 11.17 -4.90 13.49
C PHE A 8 11.51 -3.48 13.01
N LEU A 9 11.77 -3.32 11.72
CA LEU A 9 12.09 -2.04 11.11
C LEU A 9 10.93 -1.04 11.21
N LYS A 10 9.67 -1.50 11.23
CA LYS A 10 8.48 -0.64 11.44
C LYS A 10 8.61 0.17 12.73
N PHE A 11 8.96 -0.50 13.83
CA PHE A 11 9.11 0.15 15.14
C PHE A 11 10.33 1.07 15.17
N ALA A 12 11.44 0.65 14.59
CA ALA A 12 12.63 1.49 14.48
C ALA A 12 12.35 2.78 13.70
N PHE A 13 11.62 2.70 12.58
CA PHE A 13 11.20 3.86 11.81
C PHE A 13 10.30 4.80 12.60
N LEU A 14 9.29 4.30 13.31
CA LEU A 14 8.43 5.14 14.14
C LEU A 14 9.25 5.93 15.17
N ILE A 15 10.15 5.26 15.89
CA ILE A 15 10.93 5.87 16.97
C ILE A 15 11.94 6.87 16.42
N VAL A 16 12.69 6.52 15.38
CA VAL A 16 13.74 7.38 14.84
C VAL A 16 13.14 8.59 14.13
N VAL A 17 12.11 8.39 13.30
CA VAL A 17 11.46 9.50 12.57
C VAL A 17 10.76 10.45 13.53
N SER A 18 10.02 9.94 14.53
CA SER A 18 9.39 10.79 15.55
C SER A 18 10.42 11.62 16.32
N LYS A 19 11.53 11.01 16.77
CA LYS A 19 12.61 11.72 17.46
C LYS A 19 13.22 12.83 16.59
N VAL A 20 13.42 12.57 15.30
CA VAL A 20 13.97 13.56 14.36
C VAL A 20 13.00 14.73 14.15
N ILE A 21 11.70 14.46 14.06
CA ILE A 21 10.66 15.49 13.97
C ILE A 21 10.63 16.35 15.23
N ILE A 22 10.60 15.73 16.41
CA ILE A 22 10.56 16.45 17.70
C ILE A 22 11.81 17.32 17.88
N ALA A 23 13.00 16.77 17.65
CA ALA A 23 14.26 17.52 17.74
C ALA A 23 14.31 18.71 16.76
N HIS A 24 13.65 18.60 15.62
CA HIS A 24 13.52 19.71 14.67
C HIS A 24 12.55 20.79 15.15
N GLN A 25 11.41 20.39 15.71
CA GLN A 25 10.43 21.33 16.29
C GLN A 25 11.03 22.11 17.48
N GLU A 26 11.78 21.44 18.36
CA GLU A 26 12.45 22.09 19.50
C GLU A 26 13.49 23.12 19.04
N LYS A 27 14.26 22.79 18.00
CA LYS A 27 15.30 23.69 17.47
C LYS A 27 14.73 24.86 16.65
N ASN A 28 13.59 24.65 15.99
CA ASN A 28 12.97 25.64 15.11
C ASN A 28 11.57 26.00 15.62
N ALA A 29 11.52 26.87 16.64
CA ALA A 29 10.27 27.39 17.20
C ALA A 29 9.38 28.13 16.18
N ARG A 30 9.93 28.53 15.02
CA ARG A 30 9.17 29.07 13.88
C ARG A 30 9.46 28.25 12.61
N PRO A 31 8.43 27.84 11.85
CA PRO A 31 8.60 27.02 10.65
C PRO A 31 9.29 27.82 9.55
N SER A 32 10.53 27.45 9.25
CA SER A 32 11.34 28.02 8.18
C SER A 32 11.42 27.05 7.01
N TYR A 33 11.14 27.55 5.80
CA TYR A 33 11.09 26.73 4.59
C TYR A 33 12.37 25.89 4.38
N LEU A 34 13.55 26.50 4.54
CA LEU A 34 14.83 25.81 4.35
C LEU A 34 15.08 24.76 5.44
N ALA A 35 14.72 25.07 6.68
CA ALA A 35 14.90 24.14 7.79
C ALA A 35 13.97 22.93 7.62
N ASP A 36 12.72 23.15 7.24
CA ASP A 36 11.72 22.10 7.05
C ASP A 36 12.04 21.23 5.82
N PHE A 37 12.59 21.83 4.75
CA PHE A 37 13.12 21.07 3.62
C PHE A 37 14.27 20.15 4.06
N TRP A 38 15.17 20.66 4.91
CA TRP A 38 16.26 19.87 5.47
C TRP A 38 15.77 18.74 6.40
N LEU A 39 14.67 18.94 7.12
CA LEU A 39 14.00 17.88 7.88
C LEU A 39 13.56 16.74 6.95
N LEU A 40 12.90 17.05 5.83
CA LEU A 40 12.45 16.05 4.86
C LEU A 40 13.62 15.27 4.27
N ILE A 41 14.74 15.95 3.96
CA ILE A 41 15.96 15.29 3.49
C ILE A 41 16.50 14.31 4.56
N LYS A 42 16.55 14.72 5.83
CA LYS A 42 17.00 13.83 6.92
C LYS A 42 16.11 12.60 7.06
N ILE A 43 14.79 12.78 7.02
CA ILE A 43 13.84 11.66 7.09
C ILE A 43 14.08 10.72 5.90
N GLY A 44 14.20 11.27 4.68
CA GLY A 44 14.51 10.50 3.47
C GLY A 44 15.82 9.71 3.60
N LEU A 45 16.88 10.33 4.12
CA LEU A 45 18.19 9.69 4.29
C LEU A 45 18.15 8.53 5.31
N ILE A 46 17.28 8.61 6.31
CA ILE A 46 17.09 7.55 7.31
C ILE A 46 16.25 6.39 6.73
N VAL A 47 15.21 6.71 5.97
CA VAL A 47 14.19 5.74 5.54
C VAL A 47 14.55 5.05 4.23
N ILE A 48 15.10 5.78 3.25
CA ILE A 48 15.36 5.26 1.90
C ILE A 48 16.32 4.06 1.91
N PRO A 49 17.48 4.08 2.61
CA PRO A 49 18.42 2.96 2.53
C PRO A 49 17.83 1.64 3.06
N PRO A 50 17.20 1.57 4.25
CA PRO A 50 16.58 0.33 4.71
C PRO A 50 15.36 -0.09 3.88
N THR A 51 14.57 0.87 3.40
CA THR A 51 13.42 0.57 2.50
C THR A 51 13.90 -0.03 1.18
N LEU A 52 15.02 0.42 0.63
CA LEU A 52 15.62 -0.15 -0.57
C LEU A 52 16.14 -1.58 -0.35
N LEU A 53 16.64 -1.89 0.86
CA LEU A 53 17.03 -3.25 1.22
C LEU A 53 15.80 -4.17 1.28
N VAL A 54 14.69 -3.71 1.85
CA VAL A 54 13.43 -4.46 1.91
C VAL A 54 12.84 -4.66 0.52
N TYR A 55 12.93 -3.64 -0.35
CA TYR A 55 12.52 -3.77 -1.75
C TYR A 55 13.33 -4.84 -2.50
N ARG A 56 14.62 -4.99 -2.19
CA ARG A 56 15.44 -6.09 -2.74
C ARG A 56 15.07 -7.47 -2.20
N GLN A 57 14.31 -7.56 -1.11
CA GLN A 57 13.79 -8.81 -0.53
C GLN A 57 12.41 -9.18 -1.09
N PRO A 58 12.14 -8.82 -2.36
CA PRO A 58 10.82 -8.63 -2.98
C PRO A 58 9.60 -8.26 -2.12
N ASP A 59 9.77 -7.70 -0.92
CA ASP A 59 8.66 -7.41 -0.01
C ASP A 59 8.09 -6.02 -0.27
N THR A 60 7.33 -5.93 -1.36
CA THR A 60 6.70 -4.68 -1.80
C THR A 60 5.63 -4.20 -0.82
N GLY A 61 4.98 -5.13 -0.11
CA GLY A 61 3.96 -4.81 0.89
C GLY A 61 4.53 -4.02 2.06
N MET A 62 5.68 -4.43 2.59
CA MET A 62 6.33 -3.71 3.69
C MET A 62 6.84 -2.32 3.28
N VAL A 63 7.28 -2.14 2.03
CA VAL A 63 7.64 -0.81 1.49
C VAL A 63 6.43 0.13 1.49
N MET A 64 5.27 -0.34 1.01
CA MET A 64 4.03 0.45 1.04
C MET A 64 3.61 0.78 2.47
N LEU A 65 3.77 -0.17 3.39
CA LEU A 65 3.44 0.02 4.80
C LEU A 65 4.32 1.11 5.43
N TYR A 66 5.64 1.12 5.19
CA TYR A 66 6.51 2.20 5.69
C TYR A 66 6.09 3.57 5.17
N MET A 67 5.73 3.67 3.88
CA MET A 67 5.23 4.91 3.30
C MET A 67 3.93 5.37 3.99
N ALA A 68 2.98 4.45 4.21
CA ALA A 68 1.73 4.72 4.90
C ALA A 68 1.93 5.15 6.37
N MET A 69 3.01 4.72 7.02
CA MET A 69 3.37 5.16 8.38
C MET A 69 4.01 6.55 8.40
N ILE A 70 4.91 6.83 7.46
CA ILE A 70 5.73 8.06 7.48
C ILE A 70 4.96 9.27 6.93
N LEU A 71 4.10 9.08 5.93
CA LEU A 71 3.26 10.14 5.36
C LEU A 71 2.46 10.91 6.43
N PRO A 72 1.66 10.26 7.30
CA PRO A 72 0.94 10.97 8.36
C PRO A 72 1.88 11.60 9.39
N MET A 73 3.03 10.98 9.71
CA MET A 73 4.02 11.60 10.61
C MET A 73 4.54 12.93 10.07
N ILE A 74 4.84 12.99 8.77
CA ILE A 74 5.24 14.25 8.11
C ILE A 74 4.08 15.25 8.11
N PHE A 75 2.85 14.80 7.89
CA PHE A 75 1.67 15.66 7.95
C PHE A 75 1.49 16.34 9.33
N PHE A 76 1.67 15.57 10.41
CA PHE A 76 1.56 16.08 11.79
C PHE A 76 2.83 16.76 12.32
N SER A 77 3.93 16.79 11.54
CA SER A 77 5.21 17.39 11.96
C SER A 77 5.20 18.92 12.08
N GLY A 78 4.10 19.60 11.68
CA GLY A 78 3.99 21.06 11.81
C GLY A 78 4.89 21.86 10.87
N ILE A 79 5.43 21.23 9.81
CA ILE A 79 6.24 21.90 8.79
C ILE A 79 5.45 22.98 8.03
N HIS A 80 6.19 23.85 7.34
CA HIS A 80 5.63 24.92 6.54
C HIS A 80 4.57 24.41 5.54
N ARG A 81 3.36 25.00 5.58
CA ARG A 81 2.17 24.52 4.83
C ARG A 81 2.43 24.36 3.33
N LYS A 82 3.27 25.19 2.72
CA LYS A 82 3.64 25.08 1.30
C LYS A 82 4.38 23.78 0.98
N LEU A 83 5.34 23.37 1.83
CA LEU A 83 6.05 22.10 1.66
C LEU A 83 5.11 20.91 1.83
N LEU A 84 4.22 20.98 2.82
CA LEU A 84 3.22 19.93 3.05
C LEU A 84 2.33 19.76 1.81
N VAL A 85 1.82 20.84 1.23
CA VAL A 85 1.01 20.80 -0.01
C VAL A 85 1.80 20.21 -1.17
N VAL A 86 3.06 20.60 -1.37
CA VAL A 86 3.89 20.03 -2.44
C VAL A 86 4.10 18.53 -2.22
N PHE A 87 4.40 18.11 -1.00
CA PHE A 87 4.68 16.72 -0.67
C PHE A 87 3.45 15.80 -0.83
N THR A 88 2.24 16.31 -0.59
CA THR A 88 1.00 15.56 -0.81
C THR A 88 0.46 15.67 -2.23
N ALA A 89 0.59 16.83 -2.87
CA ALA A 89 0.07 17.06 -4.22
C ALA A 89 0.89 16.33 -5.29
N VAL A 90 2.22 16.24 -5.17
CA VAL A 90 3.05 15.60 -6.19
C VAL A 90 2.70 14.12 -6.39
N PRO A 91 2.64 13.27 -5.34
CA PRO A 91 2.19 11.87 -5.48
C PRO A 91 0.77 11.77 -6.03
N LEU A 92 -0.13 12.65 -5.60
CA LEU A 92 -1.52 12.66 -6.05
C LEU A 92 -1.64 12.97 -7.55
N VAL A 93 -0.88 13.95 -8.05
CA VAL A 93 -0.81 14.30 -9.47
C VAL A 93 -0.23 13.14 -10.28
N ILE A 94 0.80 12.46 -9.78
CA ILE A 94 1.38 11.29 -10.45
C ILE A 94 0.34 10.18 -10.57
N VAL A 95 -0.33 9.81 -9.48
CA VAL A 95 -1.37 8.78 -9.49
C VAL A 95 -2.54 9.18 -10.40
N SER A 96 -3.00 10.42 -10.31
CA SER A 96 -4.08 10.92 -11.19
C SER A 96 -3.68 10.88 -12.66
N THR A 97 -2.44 11.22 -12.99
CA THR A 97 -1.94 11.17 -14.37
C THR A 97 -1.87 9.73 -14.87
N MET A 98 -1.42 8.78 -14.05
CA MET A 98 -1.42 7.36 -14.39
C MET A 98 -2.84 6.85 -14.69
N VAL A 99 -3.83 7.22 -13.88
CA VAL A 99 -5.24 6.85 -14.11
C VAL A 99 -5.77 7.45 -15.41
N VAL A 100 -5.48 8.73 -15.69
CA VAL A 100 -5.91 9.38 -16.94
C VAL A 100 -5.27 8.74 -18.16
N LEU A 101 -3.98 8.39 -18.09
CA LEU A 101 -3.29 7.69 -19.18
C LEU A 101 -3.92 6.33 -19.44
N TYR A 102 -4.23 5.57 -18.38
CA TYR A 102 -4.92 4.28 -18.52
C TYR A 102 -6.30 4.43 -19.18
N VAL A 103 -7.14 5.35 -18.70
CA VAL A 103 -8.53 5.49 -19.16
C VAL A 103 -8.62 6.13 -20.57
N ARG A 104 -7.80 7.13 -20.86
CA ARG A 104 -7.93 7.94 -22.09
C ARG A 104 -6.93 7.57 -23.19
N PHE A 105 -5.77 7.04 -22.82
CA PHE A 105 -4.66 6.73 -23.72
C PHE A 105 -4.14 5.31 -23.51
N ASN A 106 -5.06 4.33 -23.47
CA ASN A 106 -4.74 2.96 -23.12
C ASN A 106 -3.65 2.34 -24.02
N GLU A 107 -3.64 2.65 -25.32
CA GLU A 107 -2.59 2.18 -26.24
C GLU A 107 -1.20 2.68 -25.84
N PHE A 108 -1.07 3.98 -25.54
CA PHE A 108 0.18 4.58 -25.09
C PHE A 108 0.61 4.04 -23.71
N PHE A 109 -0.36 3.90 -22.79
CA PHE A 109 -0.10 3.33 -21.46
C PHE A 109 0.41 1.89 -21.57
N THR A 110 -0.20 1.09 -22.44
CA THR A 110 0.19 -0.31 -22.62
C THR A 110 1.56 -0.44 -23.27
N GLU A 111 1.84 0.32 -24.33
CA GLU A 111 3.11 0.22 -25.05
C GLU A 111 4.29 0.81 -24.26
N LYS A 112 4.13 1.99 -23.66
CA LYS A 112 5.24 2.74 -23.05
C LYS A 112 5.38 2.53 -21.55
N VAL A 113 4.26 2.36 -20.83
CA VAL A 113 4.29 2.21 -19.36
C VAL A 113 4.32 0.73 -19.00
N LEU A 114 3.39 -0.07 -19.50
CA LEU A 114 3.35 -1.51 -19.22
C LEU A 114 4.43 -2.28 -19.97
N GLY A 115 4.77 -1.88 -21.20
CA GLY A 115 5.84 -2.52 -21.98
C GLY A 115 7.24 -2.45 -21.35
N ALA A 116 7.45 -1.56 -20.38
CA ALA A 116 8.69 -1.47 -19.60
C ALA A 116 8.74 -2.46 -18.42
N LEU A 117 7.62 -3.12 -18.09
CA LEU A 117 7.50 -4.07 -16.99
C LEU A 117 7.73 -5.52 -17.46
N SER A 118 8.11 -6.39 -16.53
CA SER A 118 8.22 -7.83 -16.81
C SER A 118 6.85 -8.46 -17.07
N GLY A 119 6.81 -9.55 -17.85
CA GLY A 119 5.56 -10.26 -18.15
C GLY A 119 4.78 -10.71 -16.91
N HIS A 120 5.48 -11.04 -15.81
CA HIS A 120 4.84 -11.35 -14.53
C HIS A 120 4.18 -10.14 -13.86
N GLN A 121 4.82 -8.98 -13.90
CA GLN A 121 4.24 -7.75 -13.33
C GLN A 121 3.01 -7.32 -14.13
N ILE A 122 3.07 -7.44 -15.45
CA ILE A 122 1.95 -7.16 -16.35
C ILE A 122 0.77 -8.09 -16.04
N SER A 123 1.00 -9.40 -15.89
CA SER A 123 -0.08 -10.36 -15.62
C SER A 123 -0.75 -10.13 -14.26
N ARG A 124 -0.01 -9.67 -13.26
CA ARG A 124 -0.56 -9.25 -11.95
C ARG A 124 -1.39 -7.98 -12.05
N ILE A 125 -0.93 -6.98 -12.79
CA ILE A 125 -1.67 -5.73 -13.00
C ILE A 125 -2.99 -6.00 -13.73
N TYR A 126 -2.96 -6.76 -14.82
CA TYR A 126 -4.17 -7.13 -15.55
C TYR A 126 -5.10 -8.06 -14.75
N GLY A 127 -4.53 -9.01 -13.98
CA GLY A 127 -5.32 -9.85 -13.08
C GLY A 127 -6.06 -9.05 -12.00
N TRP A 128 -5.55 -7.87 -11.62
CA TRP A 128 -6.20 -6.94 -10.69
C TRP A 128 -7.18 -5.98 -11.39
N LEU A 129 -6.81 -5.40 -12.54
CA LEU A 129 -7.65 -4.45 -13.27
C LEU A 129 -8.85 -5.11 -13.96
N GLN A 130 -8.64 -6.27 -14.58
CA GLN A 130 -9.63 -7.00 -15.37
C GLN A 130 -9.68 -8.48 -14.94
N PRO A 131 -10.12 -8.76 -13.70
CA PRO A 131 -10.08 -10.10 -13.13
C PRO A 131 -10.96 -11.11 -13.89
N TYR A 132 -11.98 -10.65 -14.61
CA TYR A 132 -12.86 -11.53 -15.40
C TYR A 132 -12.30 -11.89 -16.77
N GLU A 133 -11.40 -11.07 -17.33
CA GLU A 133 -10.74 -11.34 -18.62
C GLU A 133 -9.48 -12.20 -18.43
N TYR A 134 -8.75 -12.00 -17.32
CA TYR A 134 -7.50 -12.70 -17.02
C TYR A 134 -7.68 -13.76 -15.93
N THR A 135 -8.47 -14.80 -16.22
CA THR A 135 -8.94 -15.77 -15.22
C THR A 135 -7.84 -16.53 -14.49
N ASP A 136 -6.71 -16.77 -15.16
CA ASP A 136 -5.61 -17.55 -14.59
C ASP A 136 -4.80 -16.73 -13.58
N SER A 137 -4.53 -15.46 -13.87
CA SER A 137 -3.79 -14.58 -12.95
C SER A 137 -4.66 -14.00 -11.84
N SER A 138 -5.99 -14.01 -12.02
CA SER A 138 -6.97 -13.47 -11.07
C SER A 138 -7.68 -14.53 -10.24
N PHE A 139 -7.41 -15.83 -10.45
CA PHE A 139 -8.18 -16.93 -9.87
C PHE A 139 -8.48 -16.74 -8.38
N GLN A 140 -7.44 -16.49 -7.59
CA GLN A 140 -7.55 -16.33 -6.14
C GLN A 140 -8.40 -15.13 -5.74
N VAL A 141 -8.22 -13.99 -6.43
CA VAL A 141 -9.01 -12.77 -6.23
C VAL A 141 -10.48 -13.00 -6.55
N ARG A 142 -10.76 -13.69 -7.66
CA ARG A 142 -12.12 -14.01 -8.10
C ARG A 142 -12.83 -14.95 -7.14
N GLN A 143 -12.13 -15.98 -6.66
CA GLN A 143 -12.67 -16.89 -5.64
C GLN A 143 -12.97 -16.14 -4.34
N GLY A 144 -12.10 -15.21 -3.93
CA GLY A 144 -12.34 -14.33 -2.78
C GLY A 144 -13.62 -13.50 -2.93
N PHE A 145 -13.86 -12.89 -4.10
CA PHE A 145 -15.10 -12.16 -4.36
C PHE A 145 -16.33 -13.07 -4.35
N MET A 146 -16.26 -14.26 -4.92
CA MET A 146 -17.36 -15.24 -4.88
C MET A 146 -17.66 -15.68 -3.44
N ALA A 147 -16.63 -15.92 -2.62
CA ALA A 147 -16.79 -16.30 -1.22
C ALA A 147 -17.53 -15.21 -0.44
N ILE A 148 -17.06 -13.96 -0.54
CA ILE A 148 -17.70 -12.79 0.09
C ILE A 148 -19.15 -12.65 -0.38
N GLY A 149 -19.39 -12.68 -1.69
CA GLY A 149 -20.74 -12.52 -2.24
C GLY A 149 -21.70 -13.63 -1.81
N SER A 150 -21.19 -14.84 -1.58
CA SER A 150 -22.00 -15.98 -1.16
C SER A 150 -22.38 -15.98 0.32
N GLY A 151 -21.72 -15.16 1.15
CA GLY A 151 -22.06 -14.98 2.56
C GLY A 151 -23.33 -14.14 2.80
N GLU A 152 -23.81 -13.42 1.77
CA GLU A 152 -25.01 -12.56 1.86
C GLU A 152 -25.00 -11.67 3.13
N PHE A 153 -26.16 -11.44 3.76
CA PHE A 153 -26.26 -10.60 4.97
C PHE A 153 -25.85 -11.33 6.25
N VAL A 154 -26.20 -12.61 6.40
CA VAL A 154 -26.15 -13.36 7.67
C VAL A 154 -25.05 -14.42 7.72
N GLY A 155 -24.47 -14.77 6.57
CA GLY A 155 -23.45 -15.80 6.46
C GLY A 155 -24.03 -17.18 6.25
N LYS A 156 -23.16 -18.13 5.89
CA LYS A 156 -23.52 -19.54 5.72
C LYS A 156 -23.41 -20.35 7.01
N GLY A 157 -22.83 -19.79 8.06
CA GLY A 157 -22.52 -20.48 9.31
C GLY A 157 -21.10 -21.03 9.36
N TYR A 158 -20.60 -21.21 10.57
CA TYR A 158 -19.23 -21.64 10.85
C TYR A 158 -18.90 -22.96 10.12
N LEU A 159 -17.78 -22.99 9.38
CA LEU A 159 -17.32 -24.13 8.58
C LEU A 159 -18.24 -24.56 7.41
N HIS A 160 -19.27 -23.79 7.05
CA HIS A 160 -20.16 -24.08 5.92
C HIS A 160 -19.74 -23.34 4.64
N ASN A 161 -18.43 -23.23 4.41
CA ASN A 161 -17.87 -22.57 3.22
C ASN A 161 -18.04 -23.47 1.99
N ASN A 162 -18.71 -22.96 0.95
CA ASN A 162 -18.91 -23.66 -0.32
C ASN A 162 -17.92 -23.18 -1.40
N VAL A 163 -17.34 -22.00 -1.23
CA VAL A 163 -16.40 -21.46 -2.22
C VAL A 163 -14.97 -21.87 -1.86
N TYR A 164 -14.31 -22.55 -2.78
CA TYR A 164 -12.89 -22.88 -2.61
C TYR A 164 -12.03 -21.65 -2.87
N VAL A 165 -11.34 -21.16 -1.83
CA VAL A 165 -10.38 -20.07 -1.90
C VAL A 165 -8.98 -20.59 -1.53
N PRO A 166 -7.99 -20.52 -2.44
CA PRO A 166 -6.60 -20.84 -2.11
C PRO A 166 -6.07 -19.93 -1.00
N GLU A 167 -5.28 -20.48 -0.06
CA GLU A 167 -4.67 -19.73 1.04
C GLU A 167 -5.68 -18.91 1.88
N LYS A 168 -6.90 -19.43 2.05
CA LYS A 168 -7.97 -18.79 2.85
C LYS A 168 -7.59 -18.53 4.31
N HIS A 169 -6.53 -19.17 4.83
CA HIS A 169 -6.09 -19.03 6.21
C HIS A 169 -5.07 -17.89 6.42
N THR A 170 -4.50 -17.36 5.33
CA THR A 170 -3.49 -16.29 5.37
C THR A 170 -4.02 -15.05 4.63
N ASP A 171 -3.86 -15.02 3.31
CA ASP A 171 -4.07 -13.82 2.49
C ASP A 171 -5.56 -13.52 2.25
N PHE A 172 -6.43 -14.53 2.41
CA PHE A 172 -7.87 -14.44 2.14
C PHE A 172 -8.73 -14.80 3.36
N ILE A 173 -8.21 -14.61 4.58
CA ILE A 173 -8.97 -14.87 5.81
C ILE A 173 -10.26 -14.06 5.89
N PHE A 174 -10.23 -12.82 5.40
CA PHE A 174 -11.43 -11.98 5.39
C PHE A 174 -12.53 -12.54 4.49
N SER A 175 -12.20 -13.12 3.33
CA SER A 175 -13.24 -13.71 2.47
C SER A 175 -13.88 -14.95 3.10
N ALA A 176 -13.12 -15.70 3.90
CA ALA A 176 -13.67 -16.81 4.68
C ALA A 176 -14.60 -16.31 5.80
N ILE A 177 -14.19 -15.28 6.55
CA ILE A 177 -15.02 -14.67 7.60
C ILE A 177 -16.33 -14.12 7.00
N ALA A 178 -16.23 -13.41 5.88
CA ALA A 178 -17.39 -12.87 5.18
C ALA A 178 -18.33 -13.96 4.63
N GLU A 179 -17.80 -15.11 4.20
CA GLU A 179 -18.63 -16.24 3.78
C GLU A 179 -19.36 -16.89 4.96
N GLU A 180 -18.69 -17.05 6.11
CA GLU A 180 -19.26 -17.71 7.29
C GLU A 180 -20.26 -16.85 8.05
N LEU A 181 -19.96 -15.55 8.22
CA LEU A 181 -20.72 -14.62 9.06
C LEU A 181 -21.50 -13.57 8.27
N GLY A 182 -21.34 -13.55 6.94
CA GLY A 182 -22.02 -12.60 6.06
C GLY A 182 -21.59 -11.16 6.30
N PHE A 183 -22.38 -10.23 5.77
CA PHE A 183 -22.18 -8.80 5.98
C PHE A 183 -22.09 -8.42 7.46
N ILE A 184 -22.88 -9.05 8.34
CA ILE A 184 -22.90 -8.74 9.78
C ILE A 184 -21.55 -9.04 10.44
N GLY A 185 -20.85 -10.10 10.06
CA GLY A 185 -19.52 -10.38 10.60
C GLY A 185 -18.39 -9.62 9.93
N GLY A 186 -18.61 -9.07 8.74
CA GLY A 186 -17.60 -8.34 7.96
C GLY A 186 -17.64 -6.82 8.09
N ALA A 187 -18.75 -6.24 8.55
CA ALA A 187 -18.98 -4.79 8.70
C ALA A 187 -18.65 -4.28 10.12
#